data_AF-A0A953F9X6-F1
#
_entry.id   AF-A0A953F9X6-F1
#
_cell.length_a   1.000
_cell.length_b   1.000
_cell.length_c   1.000
_cell.angle_alpha   90.00
_cell.angle_beta   90.00
_cell.angle_gamma   90.00
#
_symmetry.space_group_name_H-M   'P 1'
#
loop_
_entity.id
_entity.type
_entity.pdbx_description
1 polymer ?
#
loop_
_entity_poly.entity_id
_entity_poly.type
_entity_poly.pdbx_seq_one_letter_code
_entity_poly.pdbx_strand_id
1 'polypeptide(L)'
;MKRLGILLVWMCASALVHAQQFPFDYWYEGKVVLEAGDTLRGNVKYNLEDLLQVELKGRLETFSARKVIFFEIYDTKTRRYRSFYSLPFSATGGYKAPVFFELLAEGKMTLLTREALEYRTYNGGFYYYGSTTRLVLVNKFYFLKENGDIEPFTGNKNDFLYLAGNKDQTMQKYMKQNKLGVTDKYQFASIVQYYNSLFPNH
;
A
#
# COMPACT_ATOMS: atom_id res chain seq x y z
N MET A 1 -38.22 -28.08 -43.23
CA MET A 1 -36.88 -27.50 -42.96
C MET A 1 -36.99 -26.04 -42.53
N LYS A 2 -37.43 -25.76 -41.30
CA LYS A 2 -37.43 -24.41 -40.68
C LYS A 2 -37.34 -24.56 -39.16
N ARG A 3 -36.24 -25.17 -38.70
CA ARG A 3 -35.84 -25.24 -37.28
C ARG A 3 -34.35 -24.97 -37.21
N LEU A 4 -33.96 -23.75 -37.59
CA LEU A 4 -32.57 -23.30 -37.55
C LEU A 4 -32.57 -21.80 -37.25
N GLY A 5 -33.17 -21.41 -36.12
CA GLY A 5 -33.34 -19.99 -35.78
C GLY A 5 -33.31 -19.68 -34.28
N ILE A 6 -32.91 -20.64 -33.43
CA ILE A 6 -32.94 -20.45 -31.96
C ILE A 6 -31.55 -20.67 -31.32
N LEU A 7 -30.51 -21.04 -32.08
CA LEU A 7 -29.18 -21.32 -31.52
C LEU A 7 -28.19 -20.16 -31.56
N LEU A 8 -28.56 -18.99 -32.11
CA LEU A 8 -27.61 -17.90 -32.38
C LEU A 8 -27.74 -16.67 -31.47
N VAL A 9 -28.65 -16.70 -30.48
CA VAL A 9 -28.88 -15.57 -29.56
C VAL A 9 -28.21 -15.78 -28.19
N TRP A 10 -27.59 -16.95 -27.93
CA TRP A 10 -27.08 -17.30 -26.60
C TRP A 10 -25.55 -17.23 -26.43
N MET A 11 -24.81 -16.66 -27.39
CA MET A 11 -23.35 -16.79 -27.43
C MET A 11 -22.54 -15.49 -27.37
N CYS A 12 -23.16 -14.33 -27.09
CA CYS A 12 -22.43 -13.05 -27.01
C CYS A 12 -22.88 -12.14 -25.86
N ALA A 13 -23.18 -12.72 -24.69
CA ALA A 13 -23.18 -11.97 -23.43
C ALA A 13 -21.95 -12.39 -22.62
N SER A 14 -20.76 -12.25 -23.20
CA SER A 14 -19.53 -12.18 -22.42
C SER A 14 -19.61 -10.89 -21.62
N ALA A 15 -20.28 -10.94 -20.45
CA ALA A 15 -20.10 -9.93 -19.43
C ALA A 15 -18.59 -9.79 -19.26
N LEU A 16 -18.07 -8.59 -19.52
CA LEU A 16 -16.70 -8.25 -19.20
C LEU A 16 -16.56 -8.41 -17.69
N VAL A 17 -16.12 -9.60 -17.27
CA VAL A 17 -15.67 -9.84 -15.92
C VAL A 17 -14.37 -9.04 -15.81
N HIS A 18 -14.50 -7.77 -15.45
CA HIS A 18 -13.36 -6.96 -15.05
C HIS A 18 -12.81 -7.60 -13.77
N ALA A 19 -11.76 -8.40 -13.94
CA ALA A 19 -10.94 -8.82 -12.82
C ALA A 19 -10.41 -7.56 -12.11
N GLN A 20 -10.47 -7.56 -10.78
CA GLN A 20 -9.94 -6.47 -9.99
C GLN A 20 -8.43 -6.36 -10.25
N GLN A 21 -7.99 -5.19 -10.72
CA GLN A 21 -6.57 -4.91 -10.96
C GLN A 21 -6.00 -4.14 -9.77
N PHE A 22 -4.85 -4.60 -9.26
CA PHE A 22 -4.18 -4.04 -8.12
C PHE A 22 -2.98 -3.16 -8.53
N PRO A 23 -2.51 -2.23 -7.66
CA PRO A 23 -1.36 -1.38 -7.97
C PRO A 23 -0.11 -2.18 -8.37
N PHE A 24 0.19 -3.27 -7.68
CA PHE A 24 1.33 -4.14 -8.01
C PHE A 24 1.19 -4.90 -9.35
N ASP A 25 0.05 -4.81 -10.06
CA ASP A 25 -0.10 -5.42 -11.39
C ASP A 25 0.50 -4.54 -12.51
N TYR A 26 0.77 -3.27 -12.24
CA TYR A 26 1.19 -2.29 -13.24
C TYR A 26 2.70 -2.09 -13.31
N TRP A 27 3.14 -1.66 -14.48
CA TRP A 27 4.47 -1.09 -14.70
C TRP A 27 4.43 0.42 -14.44
N TYR A 28 5.45 0.91 -13.75
CA TYR A 28 5.58 2.32 -13.39
C TYR A 28 6.91 2.87 -13.86
N GLU A 29 6.94 4.11 -14.31
CA GLU A 29 8.21 4.82 -14.43
C GLU A 29 8.79 5.03 -13.02
N GLY A 30 10.06 4.69 -12.84
CA GLY A 30 10.69 4.76 -11.53
C GLY A 30 12.21 4.76 -11.54
N LYS A 31 12.76 4.90 -10.34
CA LYS A 31 14.19 4.80 -10.05
C LYS A 31 14.42 3.76 -8.95
N VAL A 32 15.50 3.01 -9.06
CA VAL A 32 15.89 1.96 -8.11
C VAL A 32 17.33 2.18 -7.70
N VAL A 33 17.60 2.20 -6.40
CA VAL A 33 18.95 2.26 -5.84
C VAL A 33 19.29 0.88 -5.28
N LEU A 34 20.33 0.27 -5.84
CA LEU A 34 20.79 -1.06 -5.44
C LEU A 34 21.79 -0.97 -4.27
N GLU A 35 21.91 -2.07 -3.54
CA GLU A 35 22.84 -2.20 -2.42
C GLU A 35 24.31 -2.10 -2.87
N ALA A 36 24.61 -2.52 -4.09
CA ALA A 36 25.92 -2.35 -4.72
C ALA A 36 26.29 -0.89 -5.08
N GLY A 37 25.36 0.07 -4.90
CA GLY A 37 25.57 1.49 -5.17
C GLY A 37 25.08 1.99 -6.55
N ASP A 38 24.67 1.08 -7.43
CA ASP A 38 24.11 1.44 -8.73
C ASP A 38 22.70 2.05 -8.62
N THR A 39 22.41 3.03 -9.48
CA THR A 39 21.05 3.58 -9.64
C THR A 39 20.51 3.24 -11.02
N LEU A 40 19.40 2.50 -11.06
CA LEU A 40 18.68 2.13 -12.27
C LEU A 40 17.49 3.08 -12.47
N ARG A 41 17.18 3.38 -13.74
CA ARG A 41 15.99 4.15 -14.15
C ARG A 41 15.31 3.41 -15.28
N GLY A 42 13.98 3.31 -15.21
CA GLY A 42 13.20 2.61 -16.22
C GLY A 42 11.81 2.25 -15.72
N ASN A 43 11.16 1.32 -16.42
CA ASN A 43 9.90 0.76 -15.97
C ASN A 43 10.18 -0.24 -14.84
N VAL A 44 9.44 -0.08 -13.76
CA VAL A 44 9.56 -0.85 -12.52
C VAL A 44 8.22 -1.45 -12.17
N LYS A 45 8.23 -2.70 -11.73
CA LYS A 45 7.05 -3.40 -11.20
C LYS A 45 7.42 -4.10 -9.91
N TYR A 46 6.69 -3.81 -8.85
CA TYR A 46 6.85 -4.47 -7.55
C TYR A 46 5.73 -5.50 -7.34
N ASN A 47 5.94 -6.46 -6.45
CA ASN A 47 4.89 -7.39 -6.01
C ASN A 47 4.79 -7.45 -4.47
N LEU A 48 3.86 -8.27 -3.98
CA LEU A 48 3.62 -8.44 -2.54
C LEU A 48 4.66 -9.33 -1.86
N GLU A 49 5.42 -10.10 -2.65
CA GLU A 49 6.49 -10.99 -2.19
C GLU A 49 7.88 -10.32 -2.13
N ASP A 50 7.93 -8.99 -2.09
CA ASP A 50 9.15 -8.20 -1.96
C ASP A 50 10.17 -8.42 -3.11
N LEU A 51 9.66 -8.60 -4.32
CA LEU A 51 10.42 -8.62 -5.57
C LEU A 51 10.15 -7.34 -6.39
N LEU A 52 11.20 -6.87 -7.04
CA LEU A 52 11.21 -5.69 -7.89
C LEU A 52 11.74 -6.08 -9.27
N GLN A 53 10.89 -5.96 -10.28
CA GLN A 53 11.26 -6.16 -11.67
C GLN A 53 11.59 -4.82 -12.31
N VAL A 54 12.68 -4.76 -13.07
CA VAL A 54 13.14 -3.55 -13.76
C VAL A 54 13.40 -3.88 -15.22
N GLU A 55 12.84 -3.07 -16.11
CA GLU A 55 13.11 -3.14 -17.55
C GLU A 55 14.34 -2.28 -17.89
N LEU A 56 15.44 -2.93 -18.26
CA LEU A 56 16.71 -2.30 -18.60
C LEU A 56 17.11 -2.66 -20.02
N LYS A 57 17.11 -1.68 -20.94
CA LYS A 57 17.62 -1.84 -22.31
C LYS A 57 17.05 -3.08 -23.03
N GLY A 58 15.75 -3.36 -22.84
CA GLY A 58 15.07 -4.52 -23.43
C GLY A 58 15.29 -5.85 -22.70
N ARG A 59 15.90 -5.84 -21.51
CA ARG A 59 16.00 -7.00 -20.62
C ARG A 59 15.18 -6.78 -19.36
N LEU A 60 14.63 -7.86 -18.84
CA LEU A 60 13.91 -7.89 -17.57
C LEU A 60 14.84 -8.42 -16.49
N GLU A 61 15.16 -7.59 -15.51
CA GLU A 61 15.92 -8.00 -14.32
C GLU A 61 15.00 -8.03 -13.10
N THR A 62 15.25 -8.94 -12.16
CA THR A 62 14.45 -9.07 -10.94
C THR A 62 15.37 -9.04 -9.73
N PHE A 63 15.05 -8.15 -8.79
CA PHE A 63 15.77 -7.93 -7.55
C PHE A 63 14.87 -8.27 -6.37
N SER A 64 15.42 -8.88 -5.33
CA SER A 64 14.75 -8.96 -4.03
C SER A 64 15.03 -7.71 -3.22
N ALA A 65 14.25 -7.47 -2.16
CA ALA A 65 14.52 -6.42 -1.18
C ALA A 65 15.92 -6.47 -0.54
N ARG A 66 16.64 -7.59 -0.60
CA ARG A 66 18.04 -7.67 -0.15
C ARG A 66 19.02 -6.91 -1.04
N LYS A 67 18.73 -6.79 -2.34
CA LYS A 67 19.61 -6.15 -3.32
C LYS A 67 19.23 -4.69 -3.61
N VAL A 68 18.09 -4.25 -3.09
CA VAL A 68 17.51 -2.92 -3.32
C VAL A 68 17.57 -2.18 -1.99
N ILE A 69 18.11 -0.96 -1.96
CA ILE A 69 18.04 -0.08 -0.79
C ILE A 69 16.70 0.67 -0.81
N PHE A 70 16.39 1.22 -1.97
CA PHE A 70 15.28 2.15 -2.16
C PHE A 70 14.77 2.10 -3.59
N PHE A 71 13.48 2.30 -3.79
CA PHE A 71 12.95 2.61 -5.10
C PHE A 71 11.78 3.59 -5.01
N GLU A 72 11.56 4.32 -6.09
CA GLU A 72 10.44 5.26 -6.21
C GLU A 72 9.74 5.01 -7.54
N ILE A 73 8.41 5.06 -7.50
CA ILE A 73 7.56 4.95 -8.68
C ILE A 73 6.64 6.17 -8.77
N TYR A 74 6.30 6.55 -9.99
CA TYR A 74 5.23 7.52 -10.25
C TYR A 74 3.91 6.80 -10.55
N ASP A 75 2.98 6.85 -9.60
CA ASP A 75 1.63 6.30 -9.80
C ASP A 75 0.77 7.30 -10.57
N THR A 76 0.53 7.00 -11.84
CA THR A 76 -0.24 7.85 -12.76
C THR A 76 -1.72 7.97 -12.37
N LYS A 77 -2.29 6.98 -11.67
CA LYS A 77 -3.70 6.99 -11.25
C LYS A 77 -3.93 7.97 -10.11
N THR A 78 -3.00 8.00 -9.16
CA THR A 78 -3.07 8.89 -8.00
C THR A 78 -2.28 10.18 -8.19
N ARG A 79 -1.50 10.29 -9.28
CA ARG A 79 -0.59 11.40 -9.62
C ARG A 79 0.39 11.71 -8.49
N ARG A 80 0.98 10.65 -7.92
CA ARG A 80 1.86 10.75 -6.75
C ARG A 80 3.11 9.91 -6.95
N TYR A 81 4.23 10.42 -6.44
CA TYR A 81 5.41 9.60 -6.20
C TYR A 81 5.19 8.75 -4.96
N ARG A 82 5.54 7.48 -5.06
CA ARG A 82 5.52 6.52 -3.97
C ARG A 82 6.94 6.03 -3.75
N SER A 83 7.45 6.27 -2.56
CA SER A 83 8.82 5.93 -2.15
C SER A 83 8.80 4.67 -1.31
N PHE A 84 9.68 3.72 -1.61
CA PHE A 84 9.77 2.43 -0.95
C PHE A 84 11.19 2.17 -0.47
N TYR A 85 11.31 1.64 0.74
CA TYR A 85 12.59 1.31 1.37
C TYR A 85 12.63 -0.16 1.75
N SER A 86 13.79 -0.78 1.57
CA SER A 86 14.03 -2.12 2.10
C SER A 86 14.47 -2.04 3.55
N LEU A 87 13.61 -2.51 4.47
CA LEU A 87 13.88 -2.46 5.90
C LEU A 87 13.83 -3.86 6.52
N PRO A 88 14.68 -4.15 7.51
CA PRO A 88 14.69 -5.45 8.19
C PRO A 88 13.42 -5.61 9.04
N PHE A 89 12.57 -6.57 8.71
CA PHE A 89 11.33 -6.84 9.42
C PHE A 89 11.04 -8.34 9.56
N SER A 90 10.27 -8.71 10.59
CA SER A 90 9.74 -10.06 10.79
C SER A 90 8.35 -9.97 11.40
N ALA A 91 7.37 -10.62 10.77
CA ALA A 91 5.98 -10.58 11.24
C ALA A 91 5.74 -11.46 12.48
N THR A 92 6.51 -12.53 12.66
CA THR A 92 6.28 -13.56 13.69
C THR A 92 7.34 -13.58 14.79
N GLY A 93 8.24 -12.59 14.81
CA GLY A 93 9.44 -12.60 15.65
C GLY A 93 10.51 -13.56 15.10
N GLY A 94 11.77 -13.27 15.40
CA GLY A 94 12.93 -14.02 14.93
C GLY A 94 13.76 -13.28 13.89
N TYR A 95 14.28 -13.99 12.89
CA TYR A 95 15.17 -13.42 11.87
C TYR A 95 14.46 -12.32 11.08
N LYS A 96 14.98 -11.09 11.15
CA LYS A 96 14.51 -9.96 10.35
C LYS A 96 15.14 -10.05 8.95
N ALA A 97 14.30 -10.13 7.92
CA ALA A 97 14.75 -10.07 6.53
C ALA A 97 14.40 -8.70 5.93
N PRO A 98 15.19 -8.18 4.97
CA PRO A 98 14.80 -6.99 4.22
C PRO A 98 13.51 -7.23 3.47
N VAL A 99 12.55 -6.33 3.63
CA VAL A 99 11.26 -6.31 2.94
C VAL A 99 10.92 -4.87 2.56
N PHE A 100 10.07 -4.66 1.55
CA PHE A 100 9.71 -3.33 1.09
C PHE A 100 8.63 -2.68 1.95
N PHE A 101 8.87 -1.44 2.38
CA PHE A 101 7.86 -0.58 2.99
C PHE A 101 7.69 0.67 2.15
N GLU A 102 6.45 1.05 1.87
CA GLU A 102 6.15 2.39 1.35
C GLU A 102 6.24 3.41 2.50
N LEU A 103 7.00 4.48 2.29
CA LEU A 103 7.10 5.61 3.22
C LEU A 103 5.93 6.57 2.98
N LEU A 104 5.12 6.81 4.01
CA LEU A 104 3.95 7.70 3.93
C LEU A 104 4.18 9.06 4.57
N ALA A 105 4.91 9.08 5.69
CA ALA A 105 5.25 10.29 6.43
C ALA A 105 6.54 10.06 7.21
N GLU A 106 7.36 11.10 7.31
CA GLU A 106 8.62 11.11 8.04
C GLU A 106 8.68 12.35 8.94
N GLY A 107 9.38 12.26 10.07
CA GLY A 107 9.53 13.32 11.07
C GLY A 107 9.66 12.73 12.46
N LYS A 108 9.03 13.36 13.46
CA LYS A 108 9.03 12.82 14.85
C LYS A 108 8.45 11.41 14.92
N MET A 109 7.51 11.09 14.04
CA MET A 109 6.93 9.77 13.86
C MET A 109 7.01 9.38 12.38
N THR A 110 7.60 8.22 12.10
CA THR A 110 7.71 7.71 10.73
C THR A 110 6.64 6.67 10.47
N LEU A 111 5.73 6.98 9.54
CA LEU A 111 4.65 6.09 9.13
C LEU A 111 5.03 5.33 7.86
N LEU A 112 4.97 4.01 7.95
CA LEU A 112 5.23 3.08 6.87
C LEU A 112 3.96 2.30 6.53
N THR A 113 3.89 1.76 5.32
CA THR A 113 2.82 0.83 4.94
C THR A 113 3.28 -0.30 4.05
N ARG A 114 2.55 -1.42 4.13
CA ARG A 114 2.63 -2.55 3.21
C ARG A 114 1.24 -2.86 2.68
N GLU A 115 1.16 -3.16 1.39
CA GLU A 115 -0.05 -3.68 0.77
C GLU A 115 -0.20 -5.18 1.08
N ALA A 116 -1.44 -5.64 1.24
CA ALA A 116 -1.77 -7.06 1.38
C ALA A 116 -3.14 -7.35 0.76
N LEU A 117 -3.39 -8.60 0.42
CA LEU A 117 -4.70 -9.06 -0.04
C LEU A 117 -5.44 -9.76 1.10
N GLU A 118 -6.70 -9.37 1.32
CA GLU A 118 -7.56 -9.98 2.33
C GLU A 118 -8.95 -10.28 1.75
N TYR A 119 -9.54 -11.39 2.16
CA TYR A 119 -10.95 -11.65 1.89
C TYR A 119 -11.82 -10.87 2.88
N ARG A 120 -12.70 -10.02 2.37
CA ARG A 120 -13.71 -9.32 3.17
C ARG A 120 -15.10 -9.77 2.79
N THR A 121 -15.88 -10.13 3.81
CA THR A 121 -17.27 -10.52 3.67
C THR A 121 -18.16 -9.32 3.91
N TYR A 122 -18.97 -8.97 2.91
CA TYR A 122 -19.98 -7.93 3.00
C TYR A 122 -21.34 -8.60 3.09
N ASN A 123 -22.05 -8.36 4.19
CA ASN A 123 -23.43 -8.82 4.33
C ASN A 123 -24.35 -7.88 3.53
N GLY A 124 -25.21 -8.45 2.69
CA GLY A 124 -26.29 -7.71 2.07
C GLY A 124 -27.16 -7.07 3.14
N GLY A 125 -27.68 -5.87 2.87
CA GLY A 125 -28.60 -5.19 3.77
C GLY A 125 -29.84 -6.04 4.05
N PHE A 126 -30.64 -5.66 5.05
CA PHE A 126 -31.76 -6.45 5.61
C PHE A 126 -32.77 -7.02 4.57
N TYR A 127 -32.83 -6.43 3.36
CA TYR A 127 -33.69 -6.86 2.25
C TYR A 127 -33.02 -7.76 1.20
N TYR A 128 -31.70 -7.93 1.25
CA TYR A 128 -30.93 -8.80 0.35
C TYR A 128 -30.38 -9.99 1.14
N TYR A 129 -30.97 -11.17 0.95
CA TYR A 129 -30.40 -12.42 1.43
C TYR A 129 -29.15 -12.77 0.62
N GLY A 130 -27.98 -12.51 1.19
CA GLY A 130 -26.70 -12.92 0.63
C GLY A 130 -25.51 -12.22 1.26
N SER A 131 -24.46 -12.97 1.57
CA SER A 131 -23.15 -12.42 1.87
C SER A 131 -22.26 -12.55 0.64
N THR A 132 -21.50 -11.52 0.32
CA THR A 132 -20.52 -11.55 -0.77
C THR A 132 -19.13 -11.40 -0.19
N THR A 133 -18.30 -12.43 -0.37
CA THR A 133 -16.88 -12.37 -0.04
C THR A 133 -16.10 -11.88 -1.25
N ARG A 134 -15.24 -10.88 -1.07
CA ARG A 134 -14.37 -10.35 -2.13
C ARG A 134 -12.95 -10.25 -1.63
N LEU A 135 -12.00 -10.57 -2.51
CA LEU A 135 -10.59 -10.29 -2.27
C LEU A 135 -10.36 -8.79 -2.45
N VAL A 136 -9.80 -8.13 -1.45
CA VAL A 136 -9.56 -6.68 -1.49
C VAL A 136 -8.12 -6.36 -1.11
N LEU A 137 -7.59 -5.29 -1.69
CA LEU A 137 -6.32 -4.72 -1.27
C LEU A 137 -6.52 -3.95 0.04
N VAL A 138 -5.67 -4.23 1.01
CA VAL A 138 -5.64 -3.53 2.28
C VAL A 138 -4.25 -2.95 2.52
N ASN A 139 -4.19 -1.84 3.26
CA ASN A 139 -2.94 -1.25 3.72
C ASN A 139 -2.72 -1.64 5.17
N LYS A 140 -1.60 -2.30 5.45
CA LYS A 140 -1.10 -2.55 6.80
C LYS A 140 -0.15 -1.42 7.15
N PHE A 141 -0.39 -0.76 8.27
CA PHE A 141 0.39 0.40 8.71
C PHE A 141 1.36 0.00 9.80
N TYR A 142 2.50 0.68 9.83
CA TYR A 142 3.56 0.44 10.79
C TYR A 142 4.20 1.76 11.20
N PHE A 143 4.68 1.83 12.43
CA PHE A 143 5.49 2.95 12.91
C PHE A 143 6.93 2.51 13.08
N LEU A 144 7.85 3.26 12.46
CA LEU A 144 9.28 3.12 12.69
C LEU A 144 9.69 4.02 13.85
N LYS A 145 10.20 3.40 14.92
CA LYS A 145 10.71 4.07 16.12
C LYS A 145 12.15 4.55 15.92
N GLU A 146 12.58 5.51 16.74
CA GLU A 146 13.94 6.04 16.75
C GLU A 146 15.01 4.95 17.00
N ASN A 147 14.67 3.88 17.71
CA ASN A 147 15.56 2.74 17.96
C ASN A 147 15.64 1.75 16.78
N GLY A 148 14.97 2.03 15.66
CA GLY A 148 14.92 1.17 14.47
C GLY A 148 13.87 0.06 14.51
N ASP A 149 13.07 -0.04 15.57
CA ASP A 149 11.98 -1.02 15.63
C ASP A 149 10.77 -0.58 14.80
N ILE A 150 10.20 -1.54 14.07
CA ILE A 150 9.01 -1.35 13.24
C ILE A 150 7.85 -2.07 13.93
N GLU A 151 6.89 -1.29 14.41
CA GLU A 151 5.73 -1.82 15.13
C GLU A 151 4.46 -1.73 14.30
N PRO A 152 3.65 -2.81 14.23
CA PRO A 152 2.39 -2.78 13.51
C PRO A 152 1.40 -1.85 14.20
N PHE A 153 0.72 -1.03 13.40
CA PHE A 153 -0.40 -0.23 13.86
C PHE A 153 -1.69 -1.05 13.74
N THR A 154 -2.48 -1.08 14.80
CA THR A 154 -3.71 -1.89 14.90
C THR A 154 -4.82 -1.44 13.96
N GLY A 155 -4.73 -0.20 13.42
CA GLY A 155 -5.81 0.45 12.69
C GLY A 155 -6.81 1.18 13.59
N ASN A 156 -6.59 1.19 14.91
CA ASN A 156 -7.47 1.87 15.86
C ASN A 156 -7.06 3.35 16.05
N LYS A 157 -8.02 4.26 15.86
CA LYS A 157 -7.83 5.70 16.10
C LYS A 157 -7.34 5.99 17.52
N ASN A 158 -7.84 5.28 18.53
CA ASN A 158 -7.46 5.54 19.92
C ASN A 158 -5.99 5.20 20.17
N ASP A 159 -5.46 4.16 19.52
CA ASP A 159 -4.06 3.79 19.64
C ASP A 159 -3.16 4.87 19.03
N PHE A 160 -3.57 5.46 17.90
CA PHE A 160 -2.87 6.63 17.35
C PHE A 160 -2.91 7.83 18.30
N LEU A 161 -4.07 8.13 18.89
CA LEU A 161 -4.18 9.24 19.84
C LEU A 161 -3.32 9.01 21.09
N TYR A 162 -3.21 7.77 21.55
CA TYR A 162 -2.29 7.40 22.64
C TYR A 162 -0.84 7.65 22.25
N LEU A 163 -0.42 7.25 21.04
CA LEU A 163 0.92 7.55 20.51
C LEU A 163 1.19 9.05 20.35
N ALA A 164 0.16 9.85 20.06
CA ALA A 164 0.28 11.30 19.94
C ALA A 164 0.52 11.99 21.30
N GLY A 165 0.30 11.30 22.43
CA GLY A 165 0.58 11.79 23.77
C GLY A 165 -0.10 13.12 24.08
N ASN A 166 0.68 14.12 24.48
CA ASN A 166 0.17 15.45 24.83
C ASN A 166 -0.42 16.27 23.66
N LYS A 167 -0.34 15.76 22.42
CA LYS A 167 -0.96 16.37 21.24
C LYS A 167 -2.29 15.72 20.86
N ASP A 168 -2.77 14.74 21.62
CA ASP A 168 -4.00 13.98 21.35
C ASP A 168 -5.23 14.87 21.02
N GLN A 169 -5.50 15.90 21.84
CA GLN A 169 -6.63 16.81 21.65
C GLN A 169 -6.48 17.63 20.35
N THR A 170 -5.26 18.11 20.08
CA THR A 170 -4.93 18.83 18.85
C THR A 170 -5.14 17.92 17.62
N MET A 171 -4.65 16.69 17.69
CA MET A 171 -4.81 15.71 16.62
C MET A 171 -6.27 15.32 16.40
N GLN A 172 -7.03 15.09 17.47
CA GLN A 172 -8.44 14.74 17.38
C GLN A 172 -9.25 15.86 16.72
N LYS A 173 -8.95 17.13 17.04
CA LYS A 173 -9.55 18.31 16.40
C LYS A 173 -9.21 18.38 14.92
N TYR A 174 -7.93 18.24 14.56
CA TYR A 174 -7.47 18.25 13.16
C TYR A 174 -8.16 17.16 12.33
N MET A 175 -8.19 15.92 12.84
CA MET A 175 -8.85 14.79 12.19
C MET A 175 -10.34 15.05 11.96
N LYS A 176 -11.03 15.59 12.97
CA LYS A 176 -12.47 15.88 12.89
C LYS A 176 -12.78 16.97 11.88
N GLN A 177 -12.02 18.07 11.90
CA GLN A 177 -12.22 19.21 11.00
C GLN A 177 -12.00 18.83 9.54
N ASN A 178 -11.01 17.98 9.26
CA ASN A 178 -10.65 17.56 7.91
C ASN A 178 -11.30 16.23 7.49
N LYS A 179 -12.16 15.63 8.35
CA LYS A 179 -12.84 14.34 8.12
C LYS A 179 -11.86 13.21 7.77
N LEU A 180 -10.72 13.16 8.47
CA LEU A 180 -9.65 12.19 8.23
C LEU A 180 -9.80 10.94 9.09
N GLY A 181 -9.54 9.78 8.51
CA GLY A 181 -9.48 8.48 9.16
C GLY A 181 -8.07 7.86 9.12
N VAL A 182 -7.81 6.93 10.03
CA VAL A 182 -6.53 6.20 10.15
C VAL A 182 -6.49 4.92 9.30
N THR A 183 -7.56 4.61 8.57
CA THR A 183 -7.69 3.40 7.74
C THR A 183 -7.40 3.66 6.27
N ASP A 184 -7.59 4.90 5.81
CA ASP A 184 -7.24 5.32 4.45
C ASP A 184 -5.77 5.75 4.40
N LYS A 185 -5.03 5.23 3.41
CA LYS A 185 -3.58 5.43 3.27
C LYS A 185 -3.19 6.90 3.24
N TYR A 186 -3.87 7.70 2.42
CA TYR A 186 -3.50 9.09 2.20
C TYR A 186 -4.01 10.00 3.30
N GLN A 187 -5.19 9.73 3.84
CA GLN A 187 -5.69 10.46 5.01
C GLN A 187 -4.79 10.23 6.23
N PHE A 188 -4.36 8.98 6.45
CA PHE A 188 -3.49 8.67 7.58
C PHE A 188 -2.09 9.28 7.42
N ALA A 189 -1.55 9.26 6.20
CA ALA A 189 -0.33 10.01 5.86
C ALA A 189 -0.47 11.50 6.24
N SER A 190 -1.56 12.15 5.84
CA SER A 190 -1.82 13.56 6.19
C SER A 190 -1.94 13.80 7.71
N ILE A 191 -2.55 12.87 8.44
CA ILE A 191 -2.64 12.93 9.90
C ILE A 191 -1.24 12.91 10.52
N VAL A 192 -0.38 11.97 10.13
CA VAL A 192 0.96 11.83 10.71
C VAL A 192 1.87 12.99 10.27
N GLN A 193 1.76 13.45 9.02
CA GLN A 193 2.49 14.64 8.54
C GLN A 193 2.12 15.89 9.35
N TYR A 194 0.83 16.07 9.66
CA TYR A 194 0.39 17.17 10.53
C TYR A 194 0.91 17.00 11.96
N TYR A 195 0.91 15.79 12.52
CA TYR A 195 1.52 15.54 13.83
C TYR A 195 3.01 15.92 13.83
N ASN A 196 3.76 15.50 12.81
CA ASN A 196 5.19 15.77 12.69
C ASN A 196 5.49 17.27 12.60
N SER A 197 4.64 18.07 11.95
CA SER A 197 4.83 19.53 11.86
C SER A 197 4.60 20.27 13.18
N LEU A 198 4.07 19.60 14.22
CA LEU A 198 3.95 20.17 15.57
C LEU A 198 5.27 20.16 16.35
N PHE A 199 6.33 19.60 15.77
CA PHE A 199 7.68 19.55 16.32
C PHE A 199 8.60 20.41 15.46
N PRO A 200 9.61 21.08 16.06
CA PRO A 200 10.63 21.77 15.29
C PRO A 200 11.35 20.78 14.36
N ASN A 201 11.64 21.20 13.12
CA ASN A 201 12.55 20.46 12.27
C ASN A 201 13.93 20.43 12.98
N HIS A 202 14.42 19.24 13.30
CA HIS A 202 15.81 19.05 13.72
C HIS A 202 16.74 19.04 12.50
#